data_AF-Q7V084-F1
#
_entry.id   AF-Q7V084-F1
#
_cell.length_a   1.000
_cell.length_b   1.000
_cell.length_c   1.000
_cell.angle_alpha   90.00
_cell.angle_beta   90.00
_cell.angle_gamma   90.00
#
_symmetry.space_group_name_H-M   'P 1'
#
loop_
_entity.id
_entity.type
_entity.pdbx_description
1 polymer ?
#
loop_
_entity_poly.entity_id
_entity_poly.type
_entity_poly.pdbx_seq_one_letter_code
_entity_poly.pdbx_strand_id
1 'polypeptide(L)' 'MGEAKRRQALGIPPRKKISDINKSDRYISWLPLTKTRIKKYPYMGVATMALGAIIFLVSGGFNTIS' A
#
# COMPACT_ATOMS: atom_id res chain seq x y z
N MET A 1 31.43 4.49 -6.33
CA MET A 1 31.43 5.41 -7.48
C MET A 1 31.38 4.72 -8.86
N GLY A 2 31.80 3.46 -9.01
CA GLY A 2 31.85 2.78 -10.32
C GLY A 2 30.51 2.60 -11.05
N GLU A 3 29.42 2.28 -10.34
CA GLU A 3 28.11 2.08 -10.99
C GLU A 3 27.52 3.35 -11.63
N ALA A 4 27.82 4.53 -11.07
CA ALA A 4 27.34 5.79 -11.63
C ALA A 4 28.01 6.05 -12.99
N LYS A 5 29.33 5.84 -13.07
CA LYS A 5 30.12 5.95 -14.29
C LYS A 5 29.69 4.90 -15.33
N ARG A 6 29.35 3.68 -14.89
CA ARG A 6 28.85 2.61 -15.76
C ARG A 6 27.48 2.92 -16.37
N ARG A 7 26.58 3.57 -15.62
CA ARG A 7 25.27 4.02 -16.14
C ARG A 7 25.40 5.17 -17.12
N GLN A 8 26.30 6.12 -16.85
CA GLN A 8 26.63 7.21 -17.79
C GLN A 8 27.16 6.67 -19.12
N ALA A 9 28.09 5.71 -19.09
CA ALA A 9 28.64 5.09 -20.30
C ALA A 9 27.57 4.33 -21.11
N LEU A 10 26.56 3.77 -20.44
CA LEU A 10 25.46 3.03 -21.08
C LEU A 10 24.26 3.94 -21.43
N GLY A 11 24.34 5.25 -21.20
CA GLY A 11 23.22 6.19 -21.40
C GLY A 11 22.00 5.91 -20.52
N ILE A 12 22.15 5.10 -19.48
CA ILE A 12 21.05 4.71 -18.60
C ILE A 12 20.77 5.87 -17.65
N PRO A 13 19.51 6.35 -17.53
CA PRO A 13 19.19 7.45 -16.65
C PRO A 13 19.61 7.14 -15.20
N PRO A 14 20.06 8.15 -14.44
CA PRO A 14 20.46 7.96 -13.06
C PRO A 14 19.29 7.34 -12.27
N ARG A 15 19.60 6.36 -11.41
CA ARG A 15 18.58 5.74 -10.55
C ARG A 15 17.92 6.84 -9.74
N LYS A 16 16.64 7.12 -10.02
CA LYS A 16 15.84 8.01 -9.19
C LYS A 16 15.91 7.45 -7.77
N LYS A 17 16.62 8.14 -6.88
CA LYS A 17 16.40 7.93 -5.46
C LYS A 17 14.93 8.24 -5.26
N ILE A 18 14.23 7.36 -4.55
CA ILE A 18 12.89 7.65 -4.06
C ILE A 18 13.09 8.75 -3.01
N SER A 19 13.38 9.96 -3.46
CA SER A 19 13.53 11.13 -2.64
C SER A 19 12.14 11.44 -2.11
N ASP A 20 12.01 11.35 -0.80
CA ASP A 20 10.98 12.01 -0.02
C ASP A 20 9.54 11.54 -0.22
N ILE A 21 9.33 10.22 -0.13
CA ILE A 21 8.11 9.80 0.60
C ILE A 21 8.36 10.19 2.05
N ASN A 22 7.96 11.43 2.40
CA ASN A 22 8.04 12.04 3.72
C ASN A 22 7.81 10.95 4.76
N LYS A 23 8.86 10.57 5.49
CA LYS A 23 8.81 9.41 6.40
C LYS A 23 7.72 9.61 7.46
N SER A 24 7.41 10.87 7.76
CA SER A 24 6.31 11.39 8.59
C SER A 24 4.90 11.12 8.05
N ASP A 25 4.74 10.94 6.74
CA ASP A 25 3.44 10.69 6.11
C ASP A 25 3.09 9.20 6.02
N ARG A 26 4.00 8.31 6.45
CA ARG A 26 3.74 6.87 6.57
C ARG A 26 3.09 6.55 7.91
N TYR A 27 2.08 5.68 7.88
CA TYR A 27 1.52 5.08 9.11
C TYR A 27 2.46 4.06 9.73
N ILE A 28 3.16 3.30 8.88
CA ILE A 28 4.12 2.26 9.28
C ILE A 28 5.42 2.54 8.53
N SER A 29 6.52 2.68 9.24
CA SER A 29 7.81 3.11 8.67
C SER A 29 8.34 2.16 7.58
N TRP A 30 8.09 0.86 7.71
CA TRP A 30 8.53 -0.17 6.76
C TRP A 30 7.51 -0.47 5.64
N LEU A 31 6.24 -0.11 5.83
CA LEU A 31 5.20 -0.39 4.84
C LEU A 31 4.95 0.86 3.97
N PRO A 32 4.72 0.73 2.65
CA PRO A 32 4.43 1.88 1.78
C PRO A 32 2.97 2.36 1.94
N LEU A 33 2.50 2.45 3.19
CA LEU A 33 1.16 2.89 3.57
C LEU A 33 1.22 4.36 4.03
N THR A 34 0.88 5.26 3.11
CA THR A 34 0.90 6.71 3.34
C THR A 34 -0.50 7.23 3.69
N LYS A 35 -0.57 8.27 4.54
CA LYS A 35 -1.81 8.98 4.88
C LYS A 35 -2.57 9.48 3.65
N THR A 36 -1.83 9.95 2.65
CA THR A 36 -2.36 10.39 1.36
C THR A 36 -3.09 9.28 0.61
N ARG A 37 -2.62 8.03 0.71
CA ARG A 37 -3.25 6.88 0.04
C ARG A 37 -4.57 6.49 0.70
N ILE A 38 -4.67 6.59 2.03
CA ILE A 38 -5.92 6.32 2.75
C ILE A 38 -6.98 7.35 2.41
N LYS A 39 -6.61 8.64 2.34
CA LYS A 39 -7.53 9.71 1.90
C LYS A 39 -8.07 9.51 0.49
N LYS A 40 -7.31 8.86 -0.40
CA LYS A 40 -7.75 8.55 -1.78
C LYS A 40 -8.89 7.52 -1.82
N TYR A 41 -9.00 6.66 -0.80
CA TYR A 41 -10.00 5.59 -0.74
C TYR A 41 -10.80 5.66 0.56
N PRO A 42 -11.66 6.68 0.74
CA PRO A 42 -12.42 6.87 1.98
C PRO A 42 -13.36 5.69 2.29
N TYR A 43 -13.83 4.99 1.26
CA TYR A 43 -14.77 3.87 1.39
C TYR A 43 -14.10 2.51 1.60
N MET A 44 -12.75 2.44 1.71
CA MET A 44 -12.03 1.17 1.84
C MET A 44 -12.43 0.38 3.10
N GLY A 45 -12.73 1.09 4.20
CA GLY A 45 -13.23 0.47 5.43
C GLY A 45 -14.62 -0.14 5.26
N VAL A 46 -15.53 0.61 4.63
CA VAL A 46 -16.92 0.17 4.36
C VAL A 46 -16.93 -1.03 3.40
N ALA A 47 -16.11 -0.98 2.35
CA ALA A 47 -15.99 -2.09 1.39
C ALA A 47 -15.49 -3.38 2.06
N THR A 48 -14.50 -3.27 2.95
CA THR A 48 -13.97 -4.42 3.70
C THR A 48 -15.02 -5.00 4.64
N MET A 49 -15.78 -4.16 5.35
CA MET A 49 -16.87 -4.61 6.21
C MET A 49 -18.00 -5.30 5.43
N ALA A 50 -18.43 -4.74 4.30
CA ALA A 50 -19.44 -5.34 3.45
C ALA A 50 -18.99 -6.70 2.90
N LEU A 51 -17.74 -6.80 2.45
CA LEU A 51 -17.16 -8.05 1.99
C LEU A 51 -17.13 -9.09 3.12
N GLY A 52 -16.70 -8.70 4.32
CA GLY A 52 -16.69 -9.56 5.49
C GLY A 52 -18.08 -10.05 5.88
N ALA A 53 -19.10 -9.18 5.84
CA ALA A 53 -20.49 -9.56 6.10
C ALA A 53 -21.02 -10.55 5.07
N ILE A 54 -20.75 -10.35 3.77
CA ILE A 54 -21.15 -11.28 2.71
C ILE A 54 -20.50 -12.65 2.93
N ILE A 55 -19.18 -12.68 3.19
CA ILE A 55 -18.44 -13.92 3.45
C ILE A 55 -18.99 -14.62 4.69
N PHE A 56 -19.26 -13.88 5.77
CA PHE A 56 -19.81 -14.42 7.01
C PHE A 56 -21.19 -15.07 6.82
N LEU A 57 -22.08 -14.42 6.05
CA LEU A 57 -23.40 -14.94 5.70
C LEU A 57 -23.30 -16.20 4.84
N VAL A 58 -22.44 -16.20 3.82
CA VAL A 58 -22.25 -17.34 2.91
C VAL A 58 -21.58 -18.53 3.62
N SER A 59 -20.67 -18.28 4.56
CA SER A 59 -19.97 -19.32 5.33
C SER A 59 -20.86 -20.02 6.37
N GLY A 60 -22.14 -19.64 6.50
CA GLY A 60 -23.04 -20.24 7.47
C GLY A 60 -22.77 -19.80 8.92
N GLY A 61 -22.06 -18.68 9.13
CA GLY A 61 -21.85 -18.12 10.48
C GLY A 61 -23.15 -17.74 11.19
N PHE A 62 -24.25 -17.61 10.45
CA PHE A 62 -25.60 -17.44 11.00
C PHE A 62 -26.17 -18.74 11.61
N ASN A 63 -25.79 -19.92 11.08
CA ASN A 63 -26.30 -21.23 11.55
C ASN A 63 -25.59 -21.74 12.82
N THR A 64 -24.46 -21.11 13.21
CA THR A 64 -23.71 -21.45 14.43
C THR A 64 -24.10 -20.60 15.64
N ILE A 65 -24.97 -19.60 15.44
CA ILE A 65 -25.56 -18.78 16.51
C ILE A 65 -26.98 -19.32 16.75
N SER A 66 -27.08 -20.55 17.26
CA SER A 66 -28.30 -21.15 17.79
C SER A 66 -28.02 -21.83 19.11
#